data_AF-A0A2W2HKQ8-F1
#
_entry.id   AF-A0A2W2HKQ8-F1
#
_cell.length_a   1.000
_cell.length_b   1.000
_cell.length_c   1.000
_cell.angle_alpha   90.00
_cell.angle_beta   90.00
_cell.angle_gamma   90.00
#
_symmetry.space_group_name_H-M   'P 1'
#
loop_
_entity.id
_entity.type
_entity.pdbx_description
1 polymer ?
#
loop_
_entity_poly.entity_id
_entity_poly.type
_entity_poly.pdbx_seq_one_letter_code
_entity_poly.pdbx_strand_id
1 'polypeptide(L)'
;MADLPQGPGSEPAAAQATVTVTAEAPPRRPTATATDGVPAGTGTLSLTELTPKGDGLVTGTWSLAGKPYSESLAAPDMCSSRSTVIYELPRSHQRLVATAGIDDDKGKHQGDDAIHFAVYVDRDHDDRPDEEEQVTAVTAQYGKPASVNAPIGGATAVILTMYPDGCVTAPAVWGSPPLSGEPAG
;
A
#
# COMPACT_ATOMS: atom_id res chain seq x y z
N MET A 1 -86.24 -25.54 4.70
CA MET A 1 -86.10 -26.59 3.68
C MET A 1 -85.20 -26.07 2.58
N ALA A 2 -83.94 -26.50 2.57
CA ALA A 2 -83.14 -26.85 1.40
C ALA A 2 -81.72 -27.17 1.89
N ASP A 3 -81.22 -28.27 1.36
CA ASP A 3 -80.04 -29.04 1.76
C ASP A 3 -78.73 -28.46 1.22
N LEU A 4 -77.62 -29.01 1.73
CA LEU A 4 -76.18 -28.85 1.41
C LEU A 4 -75.84 -29.12 -0.09
N PRO A 5 -74.57 -29.23 -0.57
CA PRO A 5 -73.22 -28.82 -0.10
C PRO A 5 -72.38 -28.14 -1.24
N GLN A 6 -71.09 -27.80 -1.02
CA GLN A 6 -69.93 -28.19 -1.86
C GLN A 6 -68.62 -27.50 -1.41
N GLY A 7 -67.56 -28.30 -1.16
CA GLY A 7 -66.19 -27.84 -0.89
C GLY A 7 -65.42 -27.49 -2.16
N PRO A 8 -64.09 -27.70 -2.27
CA PRO A 8 -63.03 -27.77 -1.27
C PRO A 8 -62.09 -26.54 -1.34
N GLY A 9 -61.11 -26.49 -0.44
CA GLY A 9 -60.12 -25.41 -0.34
C GLY A 9 -59.39 -25.09 -1.64
N SER A 10 -59.21 -23.80 -1.88
CA SER A 10 -58.25 -23.27 -2.85
C SER A 10 -57.15 -22.57 -2.07
N GLU A 11 -56.12 -23.33 -1.70
CA GLU A 11 -54.81 -22.74 -1.37
C GLU A 11 -54.33 -21.97 -2.61
N PRO A 12 -53.87 -20.72 -2.46
CA PRO A 12 -53.13 -20.09 -3.54
C PRO A 12 -51.81 -20.85 -3.70
N ALA A 13 -51.64 -21.53 -4.84
CA ALA A 13 -50.35 -22.06 -5.26
C ALA A 13 -49.36 -20.89 -5.38
N ALA A 14 -48.49 -20.75 -4.39
CA ALA A 14 -47.40 -19.79 -4.41
C ALA A 14 -46.41 -20.22 -5.50
N ALA A 15 -46.54 -19.65 -6.69
CA ALA A 15 -45.52 -19.70 -7.71
C ALA A 15 -44.26 -19.00 -7.17
N GLN A 16 -43.25 -19.79 -6.79
CA GLN A 16 -41.95 -19.28 -6.42
C GLN A 16 -41.23 -18.83 -7.69
N ALA A 17 -41.28 -17.53 -7.98
CA ALA A 17 -40.45 -16.92 -9.00
C ALA A 17 -38.99 -16.93 -8.52
N THR A 18 -38.14 -17.73 -9.17
CA THR A 18 -36.71 -17.74 -8.90
C THR A 18 -36.09 -16.52 -9.60
N VAL A 19 -35.74 -15.50 -8.82
CA VAL A 19 -34.97 -14.35 -9.32
C VAL A 19 -33.51 -14.77 -9.42
N THR A 20 -33.01 -14.96 -10.64
CA THR A 20 -31.58 -15.12 -10.88
C THR A 20 -30.93 -13.75 -10.84
N VAL A 21 -30.27 -13.42 -9.73
CA VAL A 21 -29.39 -12.25 -9.64
C VAL A 21 -28.07 -12.60 -10.30
N THR A 22 -27.88 -12.17 -11.55
CA THR A 22 -26.54 -12.12 -12.15
C THR A 22 -25.83 -10.92 -11.53
N ALA A 23 -25.01 -11.17 -10.50
CA ALA A 23 -24.08 -10.18 -9.99
C ALA A 23 -23.01 -9.93 -11.07
N GLU A 24 -23.10 -8.79 -11.75
CA GLU A 24 -21.99 -8.28 -12.54
C GLU A 24 -20.88 -7.89 -11.56
N ALA A 25 -19.73 -8.57 -11.65
CA ALA A 25 -18.62 -8.35 -10.75
C ALA A 25 -18.14 -6.89 -10.85
N PRO A 26 -17.99 -6.17 -9.72
CA PRO A 26 -17.33 -4.87 -9.71
C PRO A 26 -15.95 -4.99 -10.36
N PRO A 27 -15.42 -3.93 -11.01
CA PRO A 27 -14.08 -3.96 -11.59
C PRO A 27 -13.09 -4.46 -10.55
N ARG A 28 -12.39 -5.54 -10.92
CA ARG A 28 -11.52 -6.31 -10.02
C ARG A 28 -10.51 -5.38 -9.37
N ARG A 29 -10.73 -5.07 -8.09
CA ARG A 29 -9.63 -4.80 -7.17
C ARG A 29 -8.77 -6.07 -7.19
N PRO A 30 -7.44 -6.01 -7.36
CA PRO A 30 -6.62 -7.21 -7.24
C PRO A 30 -6.77 -7.71 -5.81
N THR A 31 -7.58 -8.76 -5.63
CA THR A 31 -7.62 -9.56 -4.41
C THR A 31 -6.29 -10.27 -4.35
N ALA A 32 -5.37 -9.75 -3.53
CA ALA A 32 -4.17 -10.49 -3.15
C ALA A 32 -4.64 -11.84 -2.59
N THR A 33 -4.24 -12.91 -3.26
CA THR A 33 -4.43 -14.26 -2.73
C THR A 33 -3.55 -14.35 -1.50
N ALA A 34 -4.14 -14.58 -0.33
CA ALA A 34 -3.38 -14.91 0.87
C ALA A 34 -2.50 -16.12 0.55
N THR A 35 -1.21 -15.87 0.39
CA THR A 35 -0.21 -16.92 0.17
C THR A 35 0.28 -17.29 1.56
N ASP A 36 -0.41 -18.23 2.18
CA ASP A 36 0.11 -18.96 3.32
C ASP A 36 1.30 -19.78 2.81
N GLY A 37 2.50 -19.40 3.25
CA GLY A 37 3.76 -19.98 2.77
C GLY A 37 4.59 -19.00 1.96
N VAL A 38 5.25 -18.05 2.65
CA VAL A 38 6.46 -17.43 2.12
C VAL A 38 7.47 -18.56 1.88
N PRO A 39 7.92 -18.82 0.64
CA PRO A 39 9.02 -19.74 0.43
C PRO A 39 10.22 -19.15 1.16
N ALA A 40 10.90 -19.96 1.98
CA ALA A 40 12.21 -19.63 2.52
C ALA A 40 13.22 -19.53 1.36
N GLY A 41 13.16 -18.41 0.64
CA GLY A 41 14.07 -18.02 -0.40
C GLY A 41 15.11 -17.09 0.19
N THR A 42 16.36 -17.37 -0.14
CA THR A 42 17.54 -16.49 -0.04
C THR A 42 17.42 -15.20 -0.89
N GLY A 43 16.19 -14.75 -1.16
CA GLY A 43 15.86 -13.59 -1.96
C GLY A 43 15.61 -12.35 -1.10
N THR A 44 16.04 -11.21 -1.62
CA THR A 44 15.69 -9.87 -1.18
C THR A 44 14.15 -9.73 -1.16
N LEU A 45 13.56 -9.43 -0.01
CA LEU A 45 12.11 -9.17 0.13
C LEU A 45 11.83 -7.72 -0.28
N SER A 46 10.74 -7.42 -0.98
CA SER A 46 10.33 -6.04 -1.27
C SER A 46 9.14 -5.60 -0.42
N LEU A 47 9.10 -4.34 0.01
CA LEU A 47 7.91 -3.80 0.70
C LEU A 47 6.65 -3.84 -0.18
N THR A 48 6.79 -3.89 -1.50
CA THR A 48 5.66 -4.03 -2.43
C THR A 48 4.96 -5.39 -2.35
N GLU A 49 5.60 -6.39 -1.75
CA GLU A 49 5.06 -7.74 -1.58
C GLU A 49 4.32 -7.90 -0.24
N LEU A 50 4.39 -6.90 0.62
CA LEU A 50 3.81 -6.89 1.96
C LEU A 50 2.46 -6.14 1.98
N THR A 51 1.63 -6.48 2.96
CA THR A 51 0.36 -5.78 3.18
C THR A 51 0.58 -4.60 4.13
N PRO A 52 0.34 -3.36 3.70
CA PRO A 52 0.48 -2.19 4.56
C PRO A 52 -0.66 -2.08 5.59
N LYS A 53 -0.36 -1.46 6.74
CA LYS A 53 -1.34 -0.83 7.62
C LYS A 53 -1.30 0.69 7.45
N GLY A 54 -2.44 1.36 7.55
CA GLY A 54 -2.54 2.82 7.41
C GLY A 54 -2.81 3.25 5.97
N ASP A 55 -2.18 4.34 5.53
CA ASP A 55 -2.38 4.89 4.19
C ASP A 55 -1.91 3.90 3.14
N GLY A 56 -2.84 3.37 2.36
CA GLY A 56 -2.53 2.38 1.33
C GLY A 56 -1.77 3.03 0.18
N LEU A 57 -0.45 2.85 0.15
CA LEU A 57 0.35 3.23 -1.02
C LEU A 57 -0.01 2.33 -2.21
N VAL A 58 -0.06 2.95 -3.39
CA VAL A 58 -0.36 2.26 -4.64
C VAL A 58 0.91 1.62 -5.18
N THR A 59 0.89 0.31 -5.35
CA THR A 59 1.97 -0.44 -6.01
C THR A 59 1.91 -0.25 -7.52
N GLY A 60 3.06 -0.06 -8.17
CA GLY A 60 3.10 -0.03 -9.64
C GLY A 60 4.45 0.33 -10.21
N THR A 61 4.45 0.60 -11.52
CA THR A 61 5.58 1.19 -12.22
C THR A 61 5.47 2.70 -12.21
N TRP A 62 6.54 3.37 -11.80
CA TRP A 62 6.63 4.82 -11.67
C TRP A 62 7.98 5.30 -12.20
N SER A 63 8.07 6.54 -12.69
CA SER A 63 9.30 7.11 -13.25
C SER A 63 9.87 8.17 -12.33
N LEU A 64 11.15 8.07 -12.00
CA LEU A 64 11.88 9.10 -11.25
C LEU A 64 13.08 9.59 -12.05
N ALA A 65 13.10 10.87 -12.44
CA ALA A 65 14.11 11.49 -13.30
C ALA A 65 14.38 10.71 -14.59
N GLY A 66 13.32 10.30 -15.27
CA GLY A 66 13.33 9.57 -16.55
C GLY A 66 13.70 8.09 -16.43
N LYS A 67 13.83 7.55 -15.21
CA LYS A 67 14.13 6.14 -14.97
C LYS A 67 12.89 5.42 -14.43
N PRO A 68 12.40 4.36 -15.09
CA PRO A 68 11.29 3.57 -14.59
C PRO A 68 11.72 2.64 -13.45
N TYR A 69 10.84 2.50 -12.46
CA TYR A 69 10.94 1.60 -11.32
C TYR A 69 9.68 0.72 -11.26
N SER A 70 9.81 -0.56 -11.62
CA SER A 70 8.67 -1.48 -11.83
C SER A 70 7.98 -1.94 -10.55
N GLU A 71 8.68 -1.89 -9.42
CA GLU A 71 8.23 -2.36 -8.10
C GLU A 71 8.27 -1.19 -7.12
N SER A 72 7.41 -0.20 -7.31
CA SER A 72 7.40 1.00 -6.45
C SER A 72 6.10 1.14 -5.69
N LEU A 73 6.17 1.92 -4.62
CA LEU A 73 5.02 2.35 -3.82
C LEU A 73 4.82 3.84 -4.05
N ALA A 74 3.59 4.29 -4.23
CA ALA A 74 3.31 5.71 -4.42
C ALA A 74 2.09 6.20 -3.64
N ALA A 75 2.18 7.42 -3.14
CA ALA A 75 1.02 8.21 -2.75
C ALA A 75 0.60 9.06 -3.97
N PRO A 76 -0.63 8.87 -4.51
CA PRO A 76 -1.03 9.44 -5.80
C PRO A 76 -1.22 10.96 -5.78
N ASP A 77 -1.57 11.54 -4.63
CA ASP A 77 -1.58 12.98 -4.38
C ASP A 77 -1.01 13.24 -2.99
N MET A 78 -0.33 14.38 -2.82
CA MET A 78 0.21 14.81 -1.53
C MET A 78 -0.42 16.12 -1.06
N CYS A 79 -1.56 16.52 -1.63
CA CYS A 79 -2.24 17.75 -1.20
C CYS A 79 -3.02 17.58 0.10
N SER A 80 -3.29 16.33 0.49
CA SER A 80 -4.16 15.95 1.60
C SER A 80 -3.43 15.66 2.91
N SER A 81 -2.22 16.23 3.09
CA SER A 81 -1.31 16.11 4.26
C SER A 81 -0.36 14.91 4.23
N ARG A 82 0.29 14.62 5.37
CA ARG A 82 1.31 13.58 5.53
C ARG A 82 0.69 12.21 5.23
N SER A 83 1.38 11.39 4.44
CA SER A 83 1.09 9.97 4.29
C SER A 83 1.96 9.16 5.25
N THR A 84 1.36 8.23 5.98
CA THR A 84 2.05 7.31 6.90
C THR A 84 1.57 5.89 6.67
N VAL A 85 2.52 4.98 6.43
CA VAL A 85 2.24 3.56 6.19
C VAL A 85 3.19 2.67 6.98
N ILE A 86 2.66 1.58 7.51
CA ILE A 86 3.39 0.64 8.36
C ILE A 86 3.47 -0.71 7.64
N TYR A 87 4.65 -1.32 7.66
CA TYR A 87 4.87 -2.67 7.16
C TYR A 87 5.44 -3.55 8.26
N GLU A 88 4.69 -4.59 8.62
CA GLU A 88 5.21 -5.68 9.45
C GLU A 88 6.17 -6.53 8.61
N LEU A 89 7.34 -6.82 9.18
CA LEU A 89 8.38 -7.59 8.53
C LEU A 89 8.29 -9.05 8.98
N PRO A 90 8.15 -10.01 8.04
CA PRO A 90 7.97 -11.43 8.38
C PRO A 90 9.25 -12.06 8.97
N ARG A 91 10.38 -11.38 8.83
CA ARG A 91 11.70 -11.76 9.37
C ARG A 91 12.53 -10.50 9.58
N SER A 92 13.56 -10.59 10.41
CA SER A 92 14.48 -9.49 10.65
C SER A 92 15.30 -9.16 9.40
N HIS A 93 15.31 -7.88 9.02
CA HIS A 93 16.11 -7.34 7.93
C HIS A 93 17.06 -6.25 8.44
N GLN A 94 18.24 -6.10 7.85
CA GLN A 94 19.24 -5.13 8.30
C GLN A 94 19.06 -3.75 7.67
N ARG A 95 18.64 -3.69 6.40
CA ARG A 95 18.55 -2.43 5.65
C ARG A 95 17.33 -2.37 4.74
N LEU A 96 16.75 -1.19 4.64
CA LEU A 96 15.83 -0.79 3.57
C LEU A 96 16.61 0.12 2.61
N VAL A 97 16.61 -0.23 1.32
CA VAL A 97 17.19 0.61 0.26
C VAL A 97 16.06 1.04 -0.65
N ALA A 98 16.01 2.30 -1.07
CA ALA A 98 15.02 2.78 -2.04
C ALA A 98 15.54 4.01 -2.79
N THR A 99 14.85 4.39 -3.87
CA THR A 99 14.97 5.72 -4.46
C THR A 99 13.69 6.49 -4.20
N ALA A 100 13.75 7.58 -3.44
CA ALA A 100 12.61 8.44 -3.16
C ALA A 100 12.52 9.58 -4.19
N GLY A 101 11.32 9.91 -4.67
CA GLY A 101 11.15 10.96 -5.67
C GLY A 101 9.72 11.36 -5.96
N ILE A 102 9.58 12.30 -6.88
CA ILE A 102 8.30 12.74 -7.44
C ILE A 102 8.19 12.16 -8.85
N ASP A 103 7.06 11.53 -9.17
CA ASP A 103 6.87 10.87 -10.47
C ASP A 103 6.98 11.88 -11.64
N ASP A 104 7.58 11.46 -12.76
CA ASP A 104 7.77 12.33 -13.93
C ASP A 104 6.56 12.41 -14.86
N ASP A 105 5.71 11.37 -14.86
CA ASP A 105 4.69 11.13 -15.88
C ASP A 105 3.29 11.61 -15.46
N LYS A 106 3.09 11.88 -14.17
CA LYS A 106 1.79 12.19 -13.57
C LYS A 106 1.80 13.50 -12.81
N GLY A 107 0.96 14.44 -13.25
CA GLY A 107 0.64 15.67 -12.54
C GLY A 107 1.16 16.93 -13.21
N LYS A 108 0.90 18.08 -12.58
CA LYS A 108 1.62 19.33 -12.87
C LYS A 108 2.68 19.48 -11.81
N HIS A 109 3.91 19.72 -12.22
CA HIS A 109 5.04 19.96 -11.32
C HIS A 109 5.37 21.45 -11.34
N GLN A 110 5.51 22.04 -10.16
CA GLN A 110 6.24 23.29 -10.01
C GLN A 110 7.71 22.94 -9.75
N GLY A 111 8.64 23.73 -10.29
CA GLY A 111 10.07 23.42 -10.22
C GLY A 111 10.65 23.41 -8.80
N ASP A 112 9.89 23.90 -7.82
CA ASP A 112 10.19 23.94 -6.40
C ASP A 112 9.38 22.92 -5.57
N ASP A 113 8.58 22.06 -6.19
CA ASP A 113 7.87 20.98 -5.48
C ASP A 113 8.89 20.05 -4.80
N ALA A 114 8.76 19.92 -3.48
CA ALA A 114 9.62 19.11 -2.65
C ALA A 114 8.78 18.22 -1.72
N ILE A 115 9.23 16.97 -1.58
CA ILE A 115 8.62 15.98 -0.71
C ILE A 115 9.69 15.42 0.21
N HIS A 116 9.39 15.40 1.50
CA HIS A 116 10.20 14.78 2.53
C HIS A 116 9.77 13.34 2.71
N PHE A 117 10.75 12.46 2.79
CA PHE A 117 10.59 11.03 2.94
C PHE A 117 11.35 10.62 4.19
N ALA A 118 10.71 9.88 5.08
CA ALA A 118 11.37 9.37 6.27
C ALA A 118 11.01 7.91 6.53
N VAL A 119 11.97 7.21 7.14
CA VAL A 119 11.87 5.81 7.54
C VAL A 119 12.07 5.74 9.04
N TYR A 120 11.14 5.08 9.72
CA TYR A 120 11.18 4.80 11.15
C TYR A 120 11.16 3.30 11.37
N VAL A 121 11.72 2.87 12.50
CA VAL A 121 11.59 1.50 13.01
C VAL A 121 10.77 1.54 14.28
N ASP A 122 9.61 0.89 14.27
CA ASP A 122 8.68 0.83 15.40
C ASP A 122 9.26 -0.10 16.48
N ARG A 123 9.99 0.48 17.44
CA ARG A 123 10.72 -0.23 18.50
C ARG A 123 9.87 -0.42 19.73
N ASP A 124 8.95 0.49 20.00
CA ASP A 124 8.07 0.42 21.17
C ASP A 124 6.68 -0.18 20.87
N HIS A 125 6.41 -0.49 19.59
CA HIS A 125 5.22 -1.17 19.11
C HIS A 125 3.93 -0.37 19.30
N ASP A 126 4.02 0.96 19.15
CA ASP A 126 2.88 1.87 19.29
C ASP A 126 2.24 2.27 17.94
N ASP A 127 2.81 1.78 16.83
CA ASP A 127 2.41 2.06 15.44
C ASP A 127 2.53 3.56 15.07
N ARG A 128 3.41 4.34 15.72
CA ARG A 128 3.58 5.78 15.46
C ARG A 128 5.01 6.15 15.11
N PRO A 129 5.20 7.09 14.17
CA PRO A 129 6.53 7.59 13.85
C PRO A 129 7.00 8.61 14.88
N ASP A 130 7.95 8.21 15.73
CA ASP A 130 8.56 9.06 16.74
C ASP A 130 9.99 9.48 16.40
N GLU A 131 10.46 10.63 16.92
CA GLU A 131 11.79 11.16 16.58
C GLU A 131 12.93 10.20 16.94
N GLU A 132 12.80 9.43 18.03
CA GLU A 132 13.80 8.47 18.49
C GLU A 132 13.88 7.23 17.58
N GLU A 133 12.83 6.97 16.80
CA GLU A 133 12.68 5.82 15.91
C GLU A 133 13.09 6.11 14.47
N GLN A 134 13.26 7.39 14.12
CA GLN A 134 13.67 7.80 12.79
C GLN A 134 15.09 7.30 12.49
N VAL A 135 15.22 6.45 11.48
CA VAL A 135 16.52 5.90 11.06
C VAL A 135 17.08 6.58 9.82
N THR A 136 16.24 7.21 9.00
CA THR A 136 16.66 7.99 7.83
C THR A 136 15.59 8.97 7.42
N ALA A 137 16.01 10.16 6.97
CA ALA A 137 15.15 11.11 6.27
C ALA A 137 15.89 11.72 5.08
N VAL A 138 15.18 11.94 3.98
CA VAL A 138 15.68 12.60 2.77
C VAL A 138 14.61 13.52 2.20
N THR A 139 15.02 14.49 1.40
CA THR A 139 14.10 15.33 0.63
C THR A 139 14.37 15.08 -0.85
N ALA A 140 13.31 14.90 -1.64
CA ALA A 140 13.41 14.81 -3.10
C ALA A 140 12.63 15.95 -3.75
N GLN A 141 13.14 16.41 -4.89
CA GLN A 141 12.47 17.40 -5.74
C GLN A 141 12.16 16.78 -7.10
N TYR A 142 11.29 17.43 -7.86
CA TYR A 142 11.04 17.02 -9.25
C TYR A 142 12.34 16.96 -10.06
N GLY A 143 12.55 15.84 -10.77
CA GLY A 143 13.79 15.58 -11.52
C GLY A 143 15.05 15.37 -10.67
N LYS A 144 14.94 15.39 -9.32
CA LYS A 144 16.06 15.19 -8.38
C LYS A 144 15.66 14.18 -7.29
N PRO A 145 15.57 12.89 -7.63
CA PRO A 145 15.31 11.85 -6.66
C PRO A 145 16.46 11.73 -5.65
N ALA A 146 16.15 11.23 -4.46
CA ALA A 146 17.08 10.99 -3.38
C ALA A 146 17.27 9.48 -3.14
N SER A 147 18.50 9.05 -2.89
CA SER A 147 18.78 7.67 -2.48
C SER A 147 18.52 7.50 -0.98
N VAL A 148 17.75 6.47 -0.64
CA VAL A 148 17.46 6.08 0.74
C VAL A 148 18.21 4.79 1.04
N ASN A 149 18.91 4.79 2.18
CA ASN A 149 19.66 3.63 2.65
C ASN A 149 19.55 3.52 4.17
N ALA A 150 18.39 3.08 4.65
CA ALA A 150 18.01 3.10 6.05
C ALA A 150 18.50 1.86 6.82
N PRO A 151 19.24 2.02 7.92
CA PRO A 151 19.64 0.92 8.80
C PRO A 151 18.47 0.53 9.72
N ILE A 152 17.70 -0.47 9.33
CA ILE A 152 16.52 -0.92 10.09
C ILE A 152 16.84 -1.99 11.15
N GLY A 153 18.09 -2.48 11.20
CA GLY A 153 18.66 -3.10 12.40
C GLY A 153 17.96 -4.35 12.94
N GLY A 154 17.27 -5.11 12.09
CA GLY A 154 16.52 -6.30 12.48
C GLY A 154 15.11 -6.01 13.01
N ALA A 155 14.61 -4.78 12.85
CA ALA A 155 13.26 -4.39 13.24
C ALA A 155 12.19 -5.36 12.70
N THR A 156 11.09 -5.48 13.44
CA THR A 156 9.92 -6.28 13.08
C THR A 156 8.86 -5.45 12.36
N ALA A 157 8.96 -4.13 12.39
CA ALA A 157 8.09 -3.21 11.67
C ALA A 157 8.87 -1.97 11.21
N VAL A 158 8.50 -1.48 10.04
CA VAL A 158 9.01 -0.22 9.49
C VAL A 158 7.85 0.70 9.16
N ILE A 159 8.02 1.99 9.44
CA ILE A 159 7.05 3.03 9.11
C ILE A 159 7.67 3.92 8.04
N LEU A 160 6.98 4.09 6.92
CA LEU A 160 7.33 5.05 5.89
C LEU A 160 6.44 6.28 6.05
N THR A 161 7.03 7.46 6.05
CA THR A 161 6.28 8.71 6.00
C THR A 161 6.69 9.54 4.79
N MET A 162 5.71 10.25 4.23
CA MET A 162 5.89 11.22 3.17
C MET A 162 5.13 12.48 3.54
N TYR A 163 5.73 13.65 3.39
CA TYR A 163 5.03 14.92 3.57
C TYR A 163 5.65 16.00 2.68
N PRO A 164 4.84 16.78 1.97
CA PRO A 164 5.36 17.82 1.08
C PRO A 164 5.50 19.17 1.79
N ASP A 165 6.32 20.06 1.22
CA ASP A 165 6.39 21.46 1.65
C ASP A 165 5.16 22.29 1.25
N GLY A 166 4.37 21.78 0.29
CA GLY A 166 3.14 22.39 -0.21
C GLY A 166 2.23 21.36 -0.89
N CYS A 167 1.15 21.79 -1.53
CA CYS A 167 0.29 20.86 -2.28
C CYS A 167 1.00 20.40 -3.57
N VAL A 168 1.52 19.17 -3.54
CA VAL A 168 2.11 18.50 -4.70
C VAL A 168 1.07 17.54 -5.27
N THR A 169 0.61 17.85 -6.50
CA THR A 169 -0.39 17.03 -7.21
C THR A 169 0.20 15.81 -7.91
N ALA A 170 1.52 15.76 -7.98
CA ALA A 170 2.25 14.65 -8.54
C ALA A 170 2.45 13.54 -7.48
N PRO A 171 2.47 12.27 -7.89
CA PRO A 171 2.70 11.16 -6.98
C PRO A 171 4.08 11.24 -6.31
N ALA A 172 4.09 11.04 -4.99
CA ALA A 172 5.32 10.77 -4.23
C ALA A 172 5.62 9.27 -4.30
N VAL A 173 6.87 8.91 -4.59
CA VAL A 173 7.22 7.53 -4.94
C VAL A 173 8.41 7.05 -4.12
N TRP A 174 8.28 5.83 -3.57
CA TRP A 174 9.36 4.97 -3.12
C TRP A 174 9.69 3.96 -4.23
N GLY A 175 10.67 4.29 -5.06
CA GLY A 175 11.13 3.50 -6.19
C GLY A 175 11.96 2.30 -5.76
N SER A 176 11.46 1.09 -6.05
CA SER A 176 12.08 -0.20 -5.71
C SER A 176 12.62 -0.23 -4.28
N PRO A 177 11.77 -0.50 -3.27
CA PRO A 177 12.17 -0.52 -1.86
C PRO A 177 12.51 -1.95 -1.33
N PRO A 178 13.63 -2.59 -1.73
CA PRO A 178 14.02 -3.87 -1.17
C PRO A 178 14.52 -3.78 0.27
N LEU A 179 14.25 -4.86 0.99
CA LEU A 179 14.80 -5.20 2.29
C LEU A 179 15.97 -6.17 2.11
N SER A 180 17.09 -5.89 2.75
CA SER A 180 18.32 -6.66 2.61
C SER A 180 19.00 -6.96 3.95
N GLY A 181 19.83 -8.01 3.92
CA GLY A 181 20.56 -8.54 5.07
C GLY A 181 19.64 -9.27 6.04
N GLU A 182 19.66 -10.60 6.04
CA GLU A 182 19.19 -11.37 7.21
C GLU A 182 20.27 -11.27 8.30
N PRO A 183 19.93 -11.21 9.59
CA PRO A 183 20.92 -11.36 10.64
C PRO A 183 21.63 -12.71 10.48
N ALA A 184 22.97 -12.71 10.56
CA ALA A 184 23.72 -13.96 10.67
C ALA A 184 23.27 -14.66 11.97
N GLY A 185 22.68 -15.85 11.81
CA GLY A 185 22.23 -16.68 12.93
C GLY A 185 23.35 -17.14 13.84
#